data_AF-H9ME01-F1
#
_entry.id   AF-H9ME01-F1
#
_cell.length_a   1.000
_cell.length_b   1.000
_cell.length_c   1.000
_cell.angle_alpha   90.00
_cell.angle_beta   90.00
_cell.angle_gamma   90.00
#
_symmetry.space_group_name_H-M   'P 1'
#
loop_
_entity.id
_entity.type
_entity.pdbx_description
1 polymer ?
#
loop_
_entity_poly.entity_id
_entity_poly.type
_entity_poly.pdbx_seq_one_letter_code
_entity_poly.pdbx_strand_id
1 'polypeptide(L)'
;GLASVEEAADKRLMALICEGKGDYEEALENLVMASMALMSHGLDVEVATVDCSIGDTYLAMRKDDEAVFTYQKALTVLKSKKGENHPSVAAVYVRLADVYSKTGKLREARAFCESALRIYEKPSSGSPLPDIV
;
A
#
# COMPACT_ATOMS: atom_id res chain seq x y z
N GLY A 1 3.61 3.21 21.53
CA GLY A 1 4.37 2.23 22.34
C GLY A 1 4.15 0.84 21.75
N LEU A 2 4.67 -0.23 22.35
CA LEU A 2 4.41 -1.60 21.87
C LEU A 2 2.88 -1.86 21.76
N ALA A 3 2.12 -1.40 22.75
CA ALA A 3 0.66 -1.51 22.81
C ALA A 3 -0.10 -0.86 21.62
N SER A 4 0.44 0.19 21.00
CA SER A 4 -0.22 0.86 19.87
C SER A 4 0.03 0.17 18.53
N VAL A 5 1.14 -0.57 18.42
CA VAL A 5 1.42 -1.42 17.26
C VAL A 5 0.54 -2.66 17.31
N GLU A 6 0.36 -3.23 18.51
CA GLU A 6 -0.58 -4.33 18.76
C GLU A 6 -2.02 -3.90 18.45
N GLU A 7 -2.46 -2.74 18.96
CA GLU A 7 -3.79 -2.19 18.65
C GLU A 7 -4.00 -2.03 17.13
N ALA A 8 -3.03 -1.45 16.42
CA ALA A 8 -3.12 -1.31 14.97
C ALA A 8 -3.13 -2.67 14.25
N ALA A 9 -2.41 -3.67 14.75
CA ALA A 9 -2.40 -5.02 14.19
C ALA A 9 -3.77 -5.71 14.37
N ASP A 10 -4.37 -5.61 15.55
CA ASP A 10 -5.69 -6.16 15.85
C ASP A 10 -6.76 -5.54 14.95
N LYS A 11 -6.72 -4.21 14.78
CA LYS A 11 -7.62 -3.50 13.88
C LYS A 11 -7.45 -3.93 12.42
N ARG A 12 -6.22 -4.13 11.96
CA ARG A 12 -5.96 -4.65 10.60
C ARG A 12 -6.47 -6.07 10.43
N LEU A 13 -6.34 -6.93 11.45
CA LEU A 13 -6.88 -8.28 11.42
C LEU A 13 -8.41 -8.27 11.33
N MET A 14 -9.08 -7.43 12.12
CA MET A 14 -10.53 -7.25 12.04
C MET A 14 -10.97 -6.78 10.66
N ALA A 15 -10.24 -5.82 10.07
CA ALA A 15 -10.54 -5.37 8.72
C ALA A 15 -10.48 -6.51 7.69
N LEU A 16 -9.44 -7.35 7.72
CA LEU A 16 -9.33 -8.51 6.83
C LEU A 16 -10.50 -9.50 7.01
N ILE A 17 -10.96 -9.70 8.24
CA ILE A 17 -12.13 -10.55 8.52
C ILE A 17 -13.40 -9.94 7.91
N CYS A 18 -13.61 -8.63 8.07
CA CYS A 18 -14.74 -7.91 7.49
C CYS A 18 -14.70 -7.92 5.96
N GLU A 19 -13.53 -7.71 5.33
CA GLU A 19 -13.36 -7.83 3.88
C GLU A 19 -13.72 -9.23 3.37
N GLY A 20 -13.30 -10.28 4.08
CA GLY A 20 -13.64 -11.67 3.75
C GLY A 20 -15.14 -11.97 3.81
N LYS A 21 -15.92 -11.19 4.58
CA LYS A 21 -17.38 -11.27 4.64
C LYS A 21 -18.09 -10.35 3.64
N GLY A 22 -17.36 -9.42 3.03
CA GLY A 22 -17.91 -8.35 2.20
C GLY A 22 -18.41 -7.14 2.99
N ASP A 23 -18.12 -7.05 4.28
CA ASP A 23 -18.49 -5.95 5.18
C ASP A 23 -17.47 -4.80 5.04
N TYR A 24 -17.41 -4.19 3.85
CA TYR A 24 -16.35 -3.23 3.48
C TYR A 24 -16.37 -1.93 4.28
N GLU A 25 -17.54 -1.45 4.69
CA GLU A 25 -17.64 -0.28 5.58
C GLU A 25 -16.98 -0.53 6.94
N GLU A 26 -17.23 -1.69 7.56
CA GLU A 26 -16.62 -2.05 8.85
C GLU A 26 -15.12 -2.32 8.71
N ALA A 27 -14.69 -2.88 7.57
CA ALA A 27 -13.28 -3.01 7.25
C ALA A 27 -12.59 -1.63 7.20
N LEU A 28 -13.20 -0.68 6.51
CA LEU A 28 -12.68 0.68 6.38
C LEU A 28 -12.57 1.38 7.74
N GLU A 29 -13.59 1.26 8.61
CA GLU A 29 -13.56 1.82 9.97
C GLU A 29 -12.38 1.26 10.78
N ASN A 30 -12.17 -0.06 10.72
CA ASN A 30 -11.05 -0.70 11.40
C ASN A 30 -9.69 -0.25 10.86
N LEU A 31 -9.54 -0.11 9.54
CA LEU A 31 -8.31 0.39 8.94
C LEU A 31 -8.03 1.86 9.29
N VAL A 32 -9.07 2.70 9.39
CA VAL A 32 -8.93 4.09 9.84
C VAL A 32 -8.46 4.14 11.30
N MET A 33 -9.02 3.31 12.19
CA MET A 33 -8.55 3.19 13.58
C MET A 33 -7.07 2.75 13.63
N ALA A 34 -6.68 1.75 12.83
CA ALA A 34 -5.29 1.32 12.75
C ALA A 34 -4.36 2.46 12.29
N SER A 35 -4.77 3.22 11.28
CA SER A 35 -4.02 4.36 10.75
C SER A 35 -3.83 5.46 11.80
N MET A 36 -4.87 5.79 12.57
CA MET A 36 -4.79 6.77 13.67
C MET A 36 -3.85 6.31 14.79
N ALA A 37 -3.92 5.04 15.18
CA ALA A 37 -3.04 4.47 16.20
C ALA A 37 -1.55 4.54 15.79
N LEU A 38 -1.24 4.26 14.52
CA LEU A 38 0.12 4.35 13.98
C LEU A 38 0.58 5.81 13.83
N MET A 39 -0.28 6.69 13.34
CA MET A 39 0.03 8.11 13.12
C MET A 39 0.33 8.82 14.44
N SER A 40 -0.42 8.55 15.51
CA SER A 40 -0.15 9.11 16.85
C SER A 40 1.23 8.74 17.42
N HIS A 41 1.90 7.76 16.81
CA HIS A 41 3.22 7.27 17.19
C HIS A 41 4.31 7.56 16.15
N GLY A 42 4.02 8.34 15.12
CA GLY A 42 5.00 8.72 14.08
C GLY A 42 5.44 7.57 13.18
N LEU A 43 4.63 6.50 13.09
CA LEU A 43 4.91 5.32 12.27
C LEU A 43 4.41 5.52 10.82
N ASP A 44 4.99 6.52 10.14
CA ASP A 44 4.54 6.97 8.81
C ASP A 44 4.54 5.84 7.76
N VAL A 45 5.52 4.94 7.82
CA VAL A 45 5.67 3.83 6.88
C VAL A 45 4.56 2.80 7.05
N GLU A 46 4.22 2.50 8.29
CA GLU A 46 3.15 1.58 8.66
C GLU A 46 1.79 2.20 8.29
N VAL A 47 1.61 3.50 8.53
CA VAL A 47 0.44 4.27 8.05
C VAL A 47 0.30 4.11 6.53
N ALA A 48 1.37 4.31 5.76
CA ALA A 48 1.31 4.15 4.30
C ALA A 48 0.98 2.71 3.86
N THR A 49 1.37 1.72 4.65
CA THR A 49 1.02 0.32 4.41
C THR A 49 -0.46 0.07 4.67
N VAL A 50 -1.02 0.68 5.72
CA VAL A 50 -2.47 0.65 6.01
C VAL A 50 -3.27 1.42 4.95
N ASP A 51 -2.77 2.57 4.49
CA ASP A 51 -3.39 3.33 3.39
C ASP A 51 -3.53 2.46 2.12
N CYS A 52 -2.60 1.54 1.86
CA CYS A 52 -2.76 0.59 0.75
C CYS A 52 -3.94 -0.37 0.96
N SER A 53 -4.18 -0.82 2.20
CA SER A 53 -5.34 -1.66 2.51
C SER A 53 -6.63 -0.85 2.40
N ILE A 54 -6.64 0.41 2.86
CA ILE A 54 -7.77 1.33 2.69
C ILE A 54 -8.11 1.52 1.21
N GLY A 55 -7.10 1.70 0.37
CA GLY A 55 -7.28 1.77 -1.08
C GLY A 55 -7.88 0.50 -1.67
N ASP A 56 -7.49 -0.68 -1.18
CA ASP A 56 -8.06 -1.97 -1.60
C ASP A 56 -9.54 -2.06 -1.23
N THR A 57 -9.89 -1.68 0.00
CA THR A 57 -11.27 -1.64 0.47
C THR A 57 -12.11 -0.67 -0.37
N TYR A 58 -11.61 0.54 -0.67
CA TYR A 58 -12.31 1.48 -1.56
C TYR A 58 -12.53 0.90 -2.96
N LEU A 59 -11.54 0.21 -3.51
CA LEU A 59 -11.67 -0.44 -4.81
C LEU A 59 -12.73 -1.55 -4.80
N ALA A 60 -12.81 -2.33 -3.71
CA ALA A 60 -13.86 -3.33 -3.52
C ALA A 60 -15.27 -2.69 -3.47
N MET A 61 -15.37 -1.48 -2.90
CA MET A 61 -16.58 -0.66 -2.86
C MET A 61 -16.89 0.08 -4.18
N ARG A 62 -16.07 -0.10 -5.24
CA ARG A 62 -16.17 0.63 -6.51
C ARG A 62 -15.98 2.16 -6.38
N LYS A 63 -15.26 2.58 -5.35
CA LYS A 63 -14.86 3.97 -5.07
C LYS A 63 -13.47 4.23 -5.66
N ASP A 64 -13.42 4.24 -6.98
CA ASP A 64 -12.16 4.21 -7.74
C ASP A 64 -11.31 5.48 -7.51
N ASP A 65 -11.94 6.65 -7.39
CA ASP A 65 -11.23 7.92 -7.16
C ASP A 65 -10.62 7.99 -5.76
N GLU A 66 -11.35 7.54 -4.73
CA GLU A 66 -10.85 7.44 -3.36
C GLU A 66 -9.71 6.42 -3.24
N ALA A 67 -9.81 5.29 -3.97
CA ALA A 67 -8.73 4.30 -4.05
C ALA A 67 -7.46 4.92 -4.65
N VAL A 68 -7.55 5.59 -5.81
CA VAL A 68 -6.42 6.25 -6.47
C VAL A 68 -5.78 7.29 -5.56
N PHE A 69 -6.58 8.15 -4.93
CA PHE A 69 -6.08 9.17 -4.01
C PHE A 69 -5.31 8.54 -2.84
N THR A 70 -5.87 7.49 -2.25
CA THR A 70 -5.26 6.81 -1.10
C THR A 70 -3.96 6.12 -1.48
N TYR A 71 -3.91 5.45 -2.64
CA TYR A 71 -2.66 4.85 -3.14
C TYR A 71 -1.59 5.90 -3.44
N GLN A 72 -1.94 7.06 -4.00
CA GLN A 72 -0.97 8.13 -4.26
C GLN A 72 -0.38 8.70 -2.97
N LYS A 73 -1.18 8.81 -1.91
CA LYS A 73 -0.70 9.18 -0.57
C LYS A 73 0.31 8.15 -0.04
N ALA A 74 -0.03 6.86 -0.09
CA ALA A 74 0.88 5.78 0.31
C ALA A 74 2.18 5.78 -0.51
N LEU A 75 2.07 5.96 -1.83
CA LEU A 75 3.19 6.01 -2.76
C LEU A 75 4.18 7.12 -2.37
N THR A 76 3.67 8.31 -2.05
CA THR A 76 4.48 9.48 -1.69
C THR A 76 5.32 9.20 -0.44
N VAL A 77 4.69 8.64 0.60
CA VAL A 77 5.39 8.31 1.85
C VAL A 77 6.41 7.20 1.63
N LEU A 78 6.04 6.13 0.92
CA LEU A 78 6.94 4.99 0.69
C LEU A 78 8.15 5.39 -0.17
N LYS A 79 7.96 6.22 -1.20
CA LYS A 79 9.08 6.78 -1.98
C LYS A 79 10.02 7.60 -1.09
N SER A 80 9.47 8.48 -0.26
CA SER A 80 10.26 9.36 0.61
C SER A 80 11.03 8.58 1.70
N LYS A 81 10.40 7.59 2.33
CA LYS A 81 10.94 6.90 3.51
C LYS A 81 11.76 5.66 3.18
N LYS A 82 11.43 4.94 2.09
CA LYS A 82 12.10 3.70 1.69
C LYS A 82 12.92 3.81 0.39
N GLY A 83 12.73 4.89 -0.36
CA GLY A 83 13.38 5.12 -1.65
C GLY A 83 12.54 4.63 -2.83
N GLU A 84 12.78 5.22 -4.00
CA GLU A 84 11.94 5.01 -5.20
C GLU A 84 12.00 3.58 -5.77
N ASN A 85 13.07 2.83 -5.48
CA ASN A 85 13.27 1.46 -5.97
C ASN A 85 12.91 0.39 -4.93
N HIS A 86 12.23 0.76 -3.83
CA HIS A 86 11.85 -0.22 -2.82
C HIS A 86 10.67 -1.09 -3.31
N PRO A 87 10.64 -2.41 -3.04
CA PRO A 87 9.55 -3.30 -3.48
C PRO A 87 8.14 -2.83 -3.06
N SER A 88 8.00 -2.14 -1.93
CA SER A 88 6.71 -1.56 -1.53
C SER A 88 6.20 -0.45 -2.45
N VAL A 89 7.10 0.31 -3.09
CA VAL A 89 6.72 1.31 -4.12
C VAL A 89 6.17 0.59 -5.35
N ALA A 90 6.81 -0.51 -5.77
CA ALA A 90 6.33 -1.34 -6.87
C ALA A 90 4.96 -1.97 -6.57
N ALA A 91 4.72 -2.40 -5.33
CA ALA A 91 3.42 -2.93 -4.91
C ALA A 91 2.31 -1.88 -5.08
N VAL A 92 2.55 -0.60 -4.72
CA VAL A 92 1.56 0.46 -4.93
C VAL A 92 1.34 0.77 -6.40
N TYR A 93 2.39 0.71 -7.24
CA TYR A 93 2.22 0.84 -8.69
C TYR A 93 1.33 -0.25 -9.28
N VAL A 94 1.46 -1.51 -8.83
CA VAL A 94 0.56 -2.59 -9.26
C VAL A 94 -0.89 -2.28 -8.90
N ARG A 95 -1.15 -1.77 -7.69
CA ARG A 95 -2.51 -1.39 -7.27
C ARG A 95 -3.08 -0.25 -8.11
N LEU A 96 -2.30 0.80 -8.37
CA LEU A 96 -2.70 1.87 -9.28
C LEU A 96 -3.01 1.34 -10.68
N ALA A 97 -2.16 0.43 -11.20
CA ALA A 97 -2.39 -0.19 -12.49
C ALA A 97 -3.72 -0.98 -12.55
N ASP A 98 -4.07 -1.71 -11.49
CA ASP A 98 -5.34 -2.44 -11.39
C ASP A 98 -6.54 -1.47 -11.47
N VAL A 99 -6.53 -0.37 -10.70
CA VAL A 99 -7.62 0.63 -10.75
C VAL A 99 -7.75 1.25 -12.13
N TYR A 100 -6.63 1.66 -12.74
CA TYR A 100 -6.65 2.24 -14.09
C TYR A 100 -7.06 1.24 -15.17
N SER A 101 -6.73 -0.05 -15.00
CA SER A 101 -7.18 -1.11 -15.90
C SER A 101 -8.70 -1.29 -15.82
N LYS A 102 -9.24 -1.39 -14.60
CA LYS A 102 -10.68 -1.54 -14.35
C LYS A 102 -11.51 -0.36 -14.83
N THR A 103 -10.94 0.84 -14.87
CA THR A 103 -11.59 2.06 -15.38
C THR A 103 -11.34 2.33 -16.86
N GLY A 104 -10.70 1.40 -17.58
CA GLY A 104 -10.45 1.50 -19.03
C GLY A 104 -9.31 2.46 -19.43
N LYS A 105 -8.59 3.01 -18.46
CA LYS A 105 -7.44 3.90 -18.64
C LYS A 105 -6.15 3.08 -18.86
N LEU A 106 -6.13 2.36 -19.98
CA LEU A 106 -5.10 1.34 -20.26
C LEU A 106 -3.69 1.91 -20.43
N ARG A 107 -3.54 3.17 -20.87
CA ARG A 107 -2.23 3.81 -21.01
C ARG A 107 -1.59 4.06 -19.66
N GLU A 108 -2.37 4.60 -18.71
CA GLU A 108 -1.96 4.83 -17.33
C GLU A 108 -1.66 3.51 -16.63
N ALA A 109 -2.53 2.50 -16.78
CA ALA A 109 -2.31 1.17 -16.23
C ALA A 109 -0.98 0.57 -16.70
N ARG A 110 -0.71 0.64 -18.01
CA ARG A 110 0.55 0.16 -18.60
C ARG A 110 1.77 0.89 -18.02
N ALA A 111 1.71 2.22 -17.93
CA ALA A 111 2.82 3.01 -17.38
C ALA A 111 3.15 2.63 -15.93
N PHE A 112 2.14 2.36 -15.11
CA PHE A 112 2.33 1.88 -13.74
C PHE A 112 2.87 0.45 -13.70
N CYS A 113 2.38 -0.47 -14.53
CA CYS A 113 2.96 -1.81 -14.66
C CYS A 113 4.45 -1.77 -15.05
N GLU A 114 4.81 -0.96 -16.04
CA GLU A 114 6.22 -0.79 -16.46
C GLU A 114 7.10 -0.22 -15.32
N SER A 115 6.54 0.68 -14.52
CA SER A 115 7.23 1.24 -13.34
C SER A 115 7.44 0.19 -12.24
N ALA A 116 6.44 -0.65 -11.97
CA ALA A 116 6.55 -1.76 -11.02
C ALA A 116 7.57 -2.82 -11.49
N LEU A 117 7.50 -3.22 -12.76
CA LEU A 117 8.42 -4.18 -13.36
C LEU A 117 9.87 -3.73 -13.26
N ARG A 118 10.16 -2.45 -13.58
CA ARG A 118 11.52 -1.90 -13.47
C ARG A 118 12.12 -2.08 -12.08
N ILE A 119 11.30 -1.94 -11.03
CA ILE A 119 11.74 -2.12 -9.65
C ILE A 119 11.93 -3.60 -9.31
N TYR A 120 10.99 -4.47 -9.69
CA TYR A 120 11.09 -5.90 -9.41
C TYR A 120 12.20 -6.60 -10.20
N GLU A 121 12.50 -6.15 -11.42
CA GLU A 121 13.59 -6.67 -12.27
C GLU A 121 14.97 -6.14 -11.89
N LYS A 122 15.02 -5.01 -11.17
CA LYS A 122 16.25 -4.45 -10.61
C LYS A 122 16.13 -4.36 -9.09
N PRO A 123 16.05 -5.50 -8.37
CA PRO A 123 16.16 -5.45 -6.92
C PRO A 123 17.47 -4.74 -6.61
N SER A 124 17.39 -3.69 -5.79
CA SER A 124 18.53 -2.88 -5.39
C SER A 124 19.67 -3.81 -4.98
N SER A 125 20.74 -3.84 -5.77
CA SER A 125 21.96 -4.58 -5.50
C SER A 125 22.64 -3.96 -4.29
N GLY A 126 22.17 -4.32 -3.10
CA GLY A 126 22.87 -4.07 -1.86
C GLY A 126 23.88 -5.18 -1.65
N SER A 127 25.16 -4.86 -1.92
CA SER A 127 26.41 -5.62 -1.68
C SER A 127 27.03 -6.20 -2.96
N PRO A 128 28.24 -5.74 -3.39
CA PRO A 128 29.09 -6.61 -4.18
C PRO A 128 29.48 -7.78 -3.27
N LEU A 129 29.20 -9.01 -3.72
CA LEU A 129 29.88 -10.17 -3.17
C LEU A 129 31.39 -9.86 -3.25
N PRO A 130 32.17 -9.98 -2.16
CA PRO A 130 33.61 -9.84 -2.29
C PRO A 130 34.07 -10.90 -3.28
N ASP A 131 34.74 -10.48 -4.34
CA ASP A 131 35.44 -11.37 -5.25
C ASP A 131 36.42 -12.19 -4.41
N ILE A 132 36.10 -13.46 -4.19
CA ILE A 132 37.02 -14.41 -3.59
C ILE A 132 37.96 -14.82 -4.73
N VAL A 133 39.12 -14.17 -4.76
CA VAL A 133 40.29 -14.57 -5.55
C VAL A 133 40.97 -15.76 -4.90
#